data_AF-A0A1M6GWT7-F1
#
_entry.id   AF-A0A1M6GWT7-F1
#
_cell.length_a   1.000
_cell.length_b   1.000
_cell.length_c   1.000
_cell.angle_alpha   90.00
_cell.angle_beta   90.00
_cell.angle_gamma   90.00
#
_symmetry.space_group_name_H-M   'P 1'
#
loop_
_entity.id
_entity.type
_entity.pdbx_description
1 polymer ?
#
loop_
_entity_poly.entity_id
_entity_poly.type
_entity_poly.pdbx_seq_one_letter_code
_entity_poly.pdbx_strand_id
1 'polypeptide(L)'
;MLPPVTPELKTQAHEYFENECRGCHRWARKFAAPPMRDNVAQYAEKPEEMVKYLMHPTPQHPDEWPAMEITPLTEEQAKMMTAWLLYILKNPDDPGRPK
;
A
#
# COMPACT_ATOMS: atom_id res chain seq x y z
N MET A 1 -9.10 -9.15 -10.17
CA MET A 1 -7.82 -9.58 -10.79
C MET A 1 -6.83 -8.44 -10.79
N LEU A 2 -5.65 -8.69 -10.22
CA LEU A 2 -4.54 -7.75 -10.16
C LEU A 2 -3.67 -7.81 -11.44
N PRO A 3 -3.04 -6.69 -11.85
CA PRO A 3 -2.09 -6.69 -12.94
C PRO A 3 -0.82 -7.50 -12.59
N PRO A 4 -0.11 -8.05 -13.59
CA PRO A 4 1.19 -8.68 -13.38
C PRO A 4 2.23 -7.64 -12.93
N VAL A 5 3.12 -8.02 -12.01
CA VAL A 5 4.18 -7.12 -11.51
C VAL A 5 5.38 -7.14 -12.46
N THR A 6 5.32 -6.30 -13.49
CA THR A 6 6.43 -6.07 -14.44
C THR A 6 7.42 -5.02 -13.90
N PRO A 7 8.63 -4.90 -14.46
CA PRO A 7 9.55 -3.82 -14.10
C PRO A 7 8.93 -2.43 -14.22
N GLU A 8 8.15 -2.17 -15.27
CA GLU A 8 7.47 -0.90 -15.50
C GLU A 8 6.43 -0.62 -14.41
N LEU A 9 5.64 -1.64 -14.04
CA LEU A 9 4.69 -1.52 -12.93
C LEU A 9 5.40 -1.23 -11.60
N LYS A 10 6.53 -1.89 -11.34
CA LYS A 10 7.32 -1.63 -10.13
C LYS A 10 7.80 -0.18 -10.07
N THR A 11 8.32 0.35 -11.17
CA THR A 11 8.75 1.76 -11.25
C THR A 11 7.58 2.70 -10.99
N GLN A 12 6.45 2.51 -11.69
CA GLN A 12 5.27 3.38 -11.53
C GLN A 12 4.70 3.32 -10.12
N ALA A 13 4.55 2.12 -9.54
CA ALA A 13 4.02 1.96 -8.19
C ALA A 13 4.97 2.55 -7.13
N HIS A 14 6.28 2.39 -7.30
CA HIS A 14 7.27 2.98 -6.40
C HIS A 14 7.23 4.52 -6.45
N GLU A 15 7.24 5.12 -7.65
CA GLU A 15 7.12 6.57 -7.82
C GLU A 15 5.83 7.11 -7.21
N TYR A 16 4.71 6.42 -7.46
CA TYR A 16 3.43 6.78 -6.86
C TYR A 16 3.46 6.69 -5.33
N PHE A 17 4.05 5.64 -4.78
CA PHE A 17 4.19 5.50 -3.33
C PHE A 17 5.04 6.63 -2.73
N GLU A 18 6.18 6.96 -3.33
CA GLU A 18 7.07 8.00 -2.82
C GLU A 18 6.40 9.38 -2.79
N ASN A 19 5.56 9.68 -3.78
CA ASN A 19 4.86 10.95 -3.92
C ASN A 19 3.60 11.04 -3.04
N GLU A 20 2.78 9.99 -3.03
CA GLU A 20 1.43 10.05 -2.47
C GLU A 20 1.31 9.34 -1.11
N CYS A 21 2.09 8.28 -0.87
CA CYS A 21 1.90 7.40 0.29
C CYS A 21 2.96 7.58 1.38
N ARG A 22 4.20 7.87 0.99
CA ARG A 22 5.35 7.95 1.90
C ARG A 22 5.21 9.06 2.92
N GLY A 23 4.41 10.09 2.70
CA GLY A 23 4.18 11.12 3.71
C GLY A 23 3.79 10.52 5.08
N CYS A 24 2.91 9.52 5.06
CA CYS A 24 2.31 8.92 6.25
C CYS A 24 2.74 7.46 6.50
N HIS A 25 3.12 6.74 5.43
CA HIS A 25 3.41 5.32 5.52
C HIS A 25 4.91 5.02 5.57
N ARG A 26 5.28 4.17 6.52
CA ARG A 26 6.62 3.57 6.64
C ARG A 26 6.46 2.06 6.53
N TRP A 27 7.33 1.42 5.75
CA TRP A 27 7.20 -0.01 5.50
C TRP A 27 7.39 -0.85 6.76
N ALA A 28 8.48 -0.62 7.48
CA ALA A 28 8.94 -1.50 8.56
C ALA A 28 8.73 -0.95 9.99
N ARG A 29 8.25 0.30 10.15
CA ARG A 29 8.11 0.93 11.47
C ARG A 29 6.81 1.71 11.61
N LYS A 30 6.36 1.88 12.85
CA LYS A 30 5.26 2.77 13.22
C LYS A 30 5.65 4.23 12.93
N PHE A 31 4.70 5.02 12.43
CA PHE A 31 4.85 6.46 12.25
C PHE A 31 3.50 7.18 12.43
N ALA A 32 2.73 7.38 11.35
CA ALA A 32 1.36 7.89 11.41
C ALA A 32 0.29 6.78 11.43
N ALA A 33 0.74 5.53 11.31
CA ALA A 33 -0.03 4.29 11.35
C ALA A 33 0.90 3.13 11.80
N PRO A 34 0.40 1.90 11.97
CA PRO A 34 1.25 0.71 12.11
C PRO A 34 2.22 0.55 10.92
N PRO A 35 3.26 -0.30 11.04
CA PRO A 35 4.10 -0.65 9.90
C PRO A 35 3.26 -1.10 8.72
N MET A 36 3.49 -0.52 7.54
CA MET A 36 2.67 -0.82 6.36
C MET A 36 2.70 -2.30 6.01
N ARG A 37 3.84 -2.98 6.19
CA ARG A 37 3.96 -4.42 5.93
C ARG A 37 2.93 -5.24 6.72
N ASP A 38 2.60 -4.82 7.94
CA ASP A 38 1.69 -5.54 8.83
C ASP A 38 0.24 -5.32 8.38
N ASN A 39 -0.08 -4.11 7.88
CA ASN A 39 -1.37 -3.81 7.24
C ASN A 39 -1.55 -4.60 5.94
N VAL A 40 -0.52 -4.62 5.07
CA VAL A 40 -0.56 -5.35 3.80
C VAL A 40 -0.69 -6.86 4.03
N ALA A 41 -0.01 -7.41 5.04
CA ALA A 41 -0.07 -8.84 5.36
C ALA A 41 -1.49 -9.35 5.66
N GLN A 42 -2.37 -8.50 6.20
CA GLN A 42 -3.77 -8.87 6.45
C GLN A 42 -4.56 -9.18 5.16
N TYR A 43 -4.06 -8.70 4.01
CA TYR A 43 -4.69 -8.88 2.71
C TYR A 43 -4.00 -9.94 1.83
N ALA A 44 -2.99 -10.65 2.34
CA ALA A 44 -2.20 -11.61 1.55
C ALA A 44 -3.06 -12.67 0.84
N GLU A 45 -4.11 -13.15 1.50
CA GLU A 45 -5.05 -14.14 0.99
C GLU A 45 -6.35 -13.52 0.42
N LYS A 46 -6.49 -12.19 0.51
CA LYS A 46 -7.69 -11.44 0.12
C LYS A 46 -7.35 -10.12 -0.60
N PRO A 47 -6.57 -10.17 -1.71
CA PRO A 47 -6.13 -8.98 -2.44
C PRO A 47 -7.28 -8.06 -2.88
N GLU A 48 -8.41 -8.64 -3.26
CA GLU A 48 -9.58 -7.89 -3.74
C GLU A 48 -10.16 -6.98 -2.63
N GLU A 49 -10.00 -7.33 -1.35
CA GLU A 49 -10.40 -6.47 -0.23
C GLU A 49 -9.47 -5.27 -0.03
N MET A 50 -8.18 -5.43 -0.33
CA MET A 50 -7.23 -4.33 -0.29
C MET A 50 -7.54 -3.29 -1.38
N VAL A 51 -7.86 -3.76 -2.59
CA VAL A 51 -8.30 -2.89 -3.69
C VAL A 51 -9.53 -2.08 -3.25
N LYS A 52 -10.55 -2.74 -2.69
CA LYS A 52 -11.75 -2.07 -2.18
C LYS A 52 -11.43 -1.05 -1.09
N TYR A 53 -10.54 -1.39 -0.16
CA TYR A 53 -10.15 -0.49 0.91
C TYR A 53 -9.41 0.74 0.36
N LEU A 54 -8.47 0.58 -0.58
CA LEU A 54 -7.74 1.71 -1.16
C LEU A 54 -8.65 2.65 -1.99
N MET A 55 -9.73 2.11 -2.57
CA MET A 55 -10.75 2.91 -3.26
C MET A 55 -11.73 3.60 -2.30
N HIS A 56 -11.93 3.07 -1.10
CA HIS A 56 -12.84 3.63 -0.10
C HIS A 56 -12.26 3.54 1.32
N PRO A 57 -11.13 4.22 1.57
CA PRO A 57 -10.38 4.04 2.79
C PRO A 57 -11.14 4.68 3.97
N THR A 58 -11.19 3.96 5.09
CA THR A 58 -11.82 4.41 6.33
C THR A 58 -10.81 4.43 7.46
N PRO A 59 -10.75 5.49 8.29
CA PRO A 59 -9.88 5.52 9.45
C PRO A 59 -10.15 4.32 10.37
N GLN A 60 -9.08 3.65 10.81
CA GLN A 60 -9.13 2.60 11.82
C GLN A 60 -8.44 3.12 13.09
N HIS A 61 -9.02 2.84 14.26
CA HIS A 61 -8.50 3.31 15.56
C HIS A 61 -8.25 4.84 15.60
N PRO A 62 -9.28 5.67 15.37
CA PRO A 62 -9.13 7.13 15.35
C PRO A 62 -8.64 7.72 16.69
N ASP A 63 -8.75 6.98 17.79
CA ASP A 63 -8.23 7.38 19.10
C ASP A 63 -6.72 7.17 19.24
N GLU A 64 -6.10 6.32 18.40
CA GLU A 64 -4.66 6.01 18.44
C GLU A 64 -3.86 6.78 17.37
N TRP A 65 -4.47 7.07 16.22
CA TRP A 65 -3.79 7.65 15.06
C TRP A 65 -4.29 9.06 14.75
N PRO A 66 -3.40 9.96 14.32
CA PRO A 66 -3.82 11.31 13.94
C PRO A 66 -4.81 11.27 12.79
N ALA A 67 -5.74 12.22 12.77
CA ALA A 67 -6.59 12.43 11.61
C ALA A 67 -5.72 12.74 10.38
N MET A 68 -5.94 12.00 9.30
CA MET A 68 -5.27 12.18 8.03
C MET A 68 -6.30 12.55 6.97
N GLU A 69 -5.92 13.42 6.05
CA GLU A 69 -6.66 13.56 4.80
C GLU A 69 -6.46 12.28 4.00
N ILE A 70 -7.56 11.65 3.59
CA ILE A 70 -7.52 10.38 2.89
C ILE A 70 -8.07 10.59 1.48
N THR A 71 -7.20 10.48 0.49
CA THR A 71 -7.58 10.55 -0.92
C THR A 71 -7.87 9.14 -1.44
N PRO A 72 -9.11 8.84 -1.87
CA PRO A 72 -9.44 7.59 -2.53
C PRO A 72 -8.62 7.36 -3.80
N LEU A 73 -8.14 6.13 -4.01
CA LEU A 73 -7.50 5.75 -5.26
C LEU A 73 -8.54 5.38 -6.33
N THR A 74 -8.21 5.60 -7.61
CA THR A 74 -8.95 4.97 -8.70
C THR A 74 -8.78 3.45 -8.66
N GLU A 75 -9.67 2.70 -9.31
CA GLU A 75 -9.56 1.24 -9.35
C GLU A 75 -8.22 0.76 -9.95
N GLU A 76 -7.73 1.46 -10.98
CA GLU A 76 -6.44 1.16 -11.61
C GLU A 76 -5.27 1.38 -10.65
N GLN A 77 -5.24 2.54 -9.98
CA GLN A 77 -4.22 2.85 -8.96
C GLN A 77 -4.28 1.87 -7.79
N ALA A 78 -5.48 1.55 -7.29
CA ALA A 78 -5.67 0.60 -6.21
C ALA A 78 -5.18 -0.80 -6.58
N LYS A 79 -5.45 -1.27 -7.80
CA LYS A 79 -4.95 -2.57 -8.30
C LYS A 79 -3.44 -2.57 -8.48
N MET A 80 -2.87 -1.52 -9.06
CA MET A 80 -1.41 -1.37 -9.21
C MET A 80 -0.71 -1.42 -7.85
N MET A 81 -1.17 -0.60 -6.90
CA MET A 81 -0.60 -0.54 -5.56
C MET A 81 -0.77 -1.87 -4.82
N THR A 82 -1.94 -2.50 -4.90
CA THR A 82 -2.17 -3.81 -4.28
C THR A 82 -1.24 -4.88 -4.85
N ALA A 83 -1.09 -4.95 -6.18
CA ALA A 83 -0.21 -5.91 -6.84
C ALA A 83 1.24 -5.74 -6.38
N TRP A 84 1.74 -4.50 -6.37
CA TRP A 84 3.10 -4.19 -5.98
C TRP A 84 3.36 -4.41 -4.48
N LEU A 85 2.46 -3.96 -3.59
CA LEU A 85 2.60 -4.11 -2.14
C LEU A 85 2.61 -5.58 -1.70
N LEU A 86 1.75 -6.41 -2.31
CA LEU A 86 1.76 -7.85 -2.06
C LEU A 86 2.99 -8.55 -2.66
N TYR A 87 3.48 -8.06 -3.80
CA TYR A 87 4.72 -8.56 -4.39
C TYR A 87 5.93 -8.31 -3.47
N ILE A 88 6.14 -7.08 -2.99
CA ILE A 88 7.27 -6.75 -2.10
C ILE A 88 7.14 -7.43 -0.73
N LEU A 89 5.92 -7.72 -0.27
CA LEU A 89 5.70 -8.54 0.93
C LEU A 89 6.26 -9.95 0.75
N LYS A 90 6.07 -10.55 -0.42
CA LYS A 90 6.57 -11.90 -0.76
C LYS A 90 8.04 -11.92 -1.20
N ASN A 91 8.59 -10.77 -1.60
CA ASN A 91 9.95 -10.61 -2.10
C ASN A 91 10.68 -9.51 -1.30
N PRO A 92 11.06 -9.79 -0.04
CA PRO A 92 11.59 -8.76 0.88
C PRO A 92 12.92 -8.14 0.44
N ASP A 93 13.65 -8.82 -0.46
CA ASP A 93 14.93 -8.38 -1.01
C ASP A 93 14.77 -7.56 -2.30
N ASP A 94 13.53 -7.33 -2.79
CA ASP A 94 13.32 -6.50 -3.98
C ASP A 94 13.79 -5.06 -3.71
N PRO A 95 14.64 -4.48 -4.58
CA PRO A 95 15.21 -3.16 -4.37
C PRO A 95 14.18 -2.03 -4.44
N GLY A 96 13.01 -2.28 -5.04
CA GLY A 96 11.89 -1.35 -5.11
C GLY A 96 11.05 -1.30 -3.83
N ARG A 97 11.37 -2.08 -2.80
CA ARG A 97 10.65 -2.01 -1.51
C ARG A 97 10.85 -0.64 -0.85
N PRO A 98 9.78 0.06 -0.42
CA PRO A 98 9.90 1.31 0.32
C PRO A 98 10.67 1.15 1.63
N LYS A 99 11.47 2.16 1.97
CA LYS A 99 12.30 2.18 3.18
C LYS A 99 11.55 2.69 4.43
#